data_AF-A0A3D5YQ73-F1
#
_entry.id   AF-A0A3D5YQ73-F1
#
_cell.length_a   1.000
_cell.length_b   1.000
_cell.length_c   1.000
_cell.angle_alpha   90.00
_cell.angle_beta   90.00
_cell.angle_gamma   90.00
#
_symmetry.space_group_name_H-M   'P 1'
#
loop_
_entity.id
_entity.type
_entity.pdbx_description
1 polymer ?
#
loop_
_entity_poly.entity_id
_entity_poly.type
_entity_poly.pdbx_seq_one_letter_code
_entity_poly.pdbx_strand_id
1 'polypeptide(L)'
;MLTLVQNKASPSMTATGNYTVWTISEIDVHENMVVLSNSNNAVLRRFSAPSKIISAQINGLDLIMQTVDGYEWTIQIPTGARRRLATRTPSKQKFRFI
;
A
#
# COMPACT_ATOMS: atom_id res chain seq x y z
N MET A 1 33.87 22.15 -8.41
CA MET A 1 33.13 21.08 -7.68
C MET A 1 31.67 21.22 -8.05
N LEU A 2 31.16 20.33 -8.90
CA LEU A 2 29.82 20.43 -9.49
C LEU A 2 28.89 19.47 -8.71
N THR A 3 27.93 20.01 -7.99
CA THR A 3 26.97 19.22 -7.21
C THR A 3 25.85 18.74 -8.14
N LEU A 4 25.76 17.44 -8.37
CA LEU A 4 24.66 16.84 -9.12
C LEU A 4 23.42 16.78 -8.22
N VAL A 5 22.48 17.72 -8.40
CA VAL A 5 21.17 17.65 -7.75
C VAL A 5 20.33 16.65 -8.55
N GLN A 6 20.21 15.42 -8.06
CA GLN A 6 19.20 14.48 -8.56
C GLN A 6 17.82 14.98 -8.13
N ASN A 7 17.18 15.79 -8.98
CA ASN A 7 15.75 16.02 -8.90
C ASN A 7 15.06 14.71 -9.32
N LYS A 8 14.74 13.87 -8.33
CA LYS A 8 13.93 12.66 -8.55
C LYS A 8 12.50 13.12 -8.79
N ALA A 9 12.21 13.54 -10.02
CA ALA A 9 10.85 13.78 -10.47
C ALA A 9 10.07 12.46 -10.29
N SER A 10 9.15 12.46 -9.33
CA SER A 10 8.13 11.42 -9.23
C SER A 10 7.32 11.44 -10.53
N PRO A 11 7.11 10.29 -11.21
CA PRO A 11 6.35 10.28 -12.44
C PRO A 11 4.91 10.69 -12.14
N SER A 12 4.50 11.89 -12.58
CA SER A 12 3.09 12.26 -12.66
C SER A 12 2.51 11.60 -13.91
N MET A 13 1.76 10.51 -13.73
CA MET A 13 0.98 9.94 -14.81
C MET A 13 -0.28 10.81 -15.02
N THR A 14 -0.24 11.71 -16.00
CA THR A 14 -1.46 12.30 -16.57
C THR A 14 -2.11 11.25 -17.46
N ALA A 15 -3.02 10.48 -16.89
CA ALA A 15 -3.80 9.50 -17.62
C ALA A 15 -5.20 10.07 -17.88
N THR A 16 -5.51 10.30 -19.16
CA THR A 16 -6.78 10.85 -19.69
C THR A 16 -7.90 9.80 -19.62
N GLY A 17 -8.28 9.42 -18.41
CA GLY A 17 -9.43 8.58 -18.13
C GLY A 17 -9.99 9.01 -16.78
N ASN A 18 -11.29 8.81 -16.53
CA ASN A 18 -11.85 8.96 -15.19
C ASN A 18 -11.26 7.87 -14.28
N TYR A 19 -10.01 8.03 -13.87
CA TYR A 19 -9.40 7.18 -12.85
C TYR A 19 -10.03 7.56 -11.53
N THR A 20 -10.82 6.66 -10.98
CA THR A 20 -11.24 6.76 -9.59
C THR A 20 -9.98 6.85 -8.74
N VAL A 21 -9.78 7.99 -8.08
CA VAL A 21 -8.67 8.15 -7.13
C VAL A 21 -9.02 7.33 -5.90
N TRP A 22 -8.23 6.28 -5.65
CA TRP A 22 -8.39 5.41 -4.49
C TRP A 22 -7.56 5.97 -3.33
N THR A 23 -8.20 6.14 -2.18
CA THR A 23 -7.52 6.52 -0.94
C THR A 23 -7.82 5.50 0.14
N ILE A 24 -6.83 5.19 0.98
CA ILE A 24 -7.07 4.40 2.19
C ILE A 24 -7.72 5.34 3.20
N SER A 25 -9.01 5.12 3.50
CA SER A 25 -9.72 5.90 4.51
C SER A 25 -9.54 5.33 5.91
N GLU A 26 -9.36 4.01 6.03
CA GLU A 26 -9.32 3.32 7.31
C GLU A 26 -8.55 2.00 7.21
N ILE A 27 -7.84 1.66 8.30
CA ILE A 27 -7.31 0.33 8.56
C ILE A 27 -7.95 -0.15 9.87
N ASP A 28 -8.94 -1.02 9.75
CA ASP A 28 -9.61 -1.64 10.90
C ASP A 28 -8.76 -2.81 11.40
N VAL A 29 -8.21 -2.66 12.59
CA VAL A 29 -7.35 -3.67 13.24
C VAL A 29 -8.14 -4.76 13.98
N HIS A 30 -9.44 -4.56 14.21
CA HIS A 30 -10.32 -5.57 14.81
C HIS A 30 -10.82 -6.53 13.75
N GLU A 31 -11.22 -6.01 12.58
CA GLU A 31 -11.67 -6.83 11.45
C GLU A 31 -10.54 -7.22 10.49
N ASN A 32 -9.30 -6.75 10.75
CA ASN A 32 -8.13 -6.93 9.89
C ASN A 32 -8.42 -6.49 8.45
N MET A 33 -8.94 -5.28 8.28
CA MET A 33 -9.49 -4.81 7.01
C MET A 33 -8.94 -3.45 6.61
N VAL A 34 -8.78 -3.22 5.31
CA VAL A 34 -8.51 -1.90 4.72
C VAL A 34 -9.74 -1.41 3.98
N VAL A 35 -10.16 -0.19 4.25
CA VAL A 35 -11.25 0.49 3.56
C VAL A 35 -10.67 1.47 2.55
N LEU A 36 -11.13 1.36 1.30
CA LEU A 36 -10.81 2.29 0.23
C LEU A 36 -12.01 3.19 -0.07
N SER A 37 -11.74 4.49 -0.12
CA SER A 37 -12.70 5.54 -0.50
C SER A 37 -12.26 6.28 -1.76
N ASN A 38 -13.16 7.09 -2.32
CA ASN A 38 -12.81 8.13 -3.28
C ASN A 38 -12.53 9.48 -2.60
N SER A 39 -12.21 10.49 -3.42
CA SER A 39 -11.99 11.88 -2.99
C SER A 39 -13.17 12.53 -2.25
N ASN A 40 -14.38 11.98 -2.38
CA ASN A 40 -15.58 12.47 -1.70
C ASN A 40 -15.87 11.69 -0.41
N ASN A 41 -14.90 10.90 0.07
CA ASN A 41 -15.01 10.00 1.21
C ASN A 41 -16.10 8.92 1.08
N ALA A 42 -16.61 8.67 -0.13
CA ALA A 42 -17.52 7.56 -0.36
C ALA A 42 -16.72 6.25 -0.35
N VAL A 43 -17.13 5.29 0.47
CA VAL A 43 -16.51 3.96 0.52
C VAL A 43 -16.79 3.24 -0.79
N LEU A 44 -15.72 2.74 -1.41
CA LEU A 44 -15.79 2.00 -2.66
C LEU A 44 -15.53 0.51 -2.47
N ARG A 45 -14.51 0.16 -1.68
CA ARG A 45 -14.08 -1.23 -1.49
C ARG A 45 -13.54 -1.48 -0.09
N ARG A 46 -13.57 -2.74 0.30
CA ARG A 46 -13.06 -3.26 1.57
C ARG A 46 -12.24 -4.51 1.30
N PHE A 47 -11.06 -4.60 1.91
CA PHE A 47 -10.15 -5.74 1.75
C PHE A 47 -9.75 -6.30 3.10
N SER A 48 -10.17 -7.53 3.37
CA SER A 48 -9.75 -8.28 4.55
C SER A 48 -8.38 -8.93 4.34
N ALA A 49 -7.55 -8.89 5.37
CA ALA A 49 -6.32 -9.63 5.49
C ALA A 49 -6.54 -10.87 6.39
N PRO A 50 -5.78 -11.96 6.16
CA PRO A 50 -5.89 -13.17 6.97
C PRO A 50 -5.30 -13.02 8.38
N SER A 51 -4.57 -11.94 8.65
CA SER A 51 -3.92 -11.66 9.92
C SER A 51 -3.88 -10.15 10.15
N LYS A 52 -3.50 -9.72 11.35
CA LYS A 52 -3.51 -8.31 11.75
C LYS A 52 -2.62 -7.48 10.82
N ILE A 53 -3.20 -6.40 10.30
CA ILE A 53 -2.53 -5.47 9.38
C ILE A 53 -1.65 -4.53 10.20
N ILE A 54 -0.39 -4.40 9.80
CA ILE A 54 0.56 -3.43 10.36
C ILE A 54 0.56 -2.16 9.50
N SER A 55 0.51 -2.33 8.18
CA SER A 55 0.57 -1.22 7.24
C SER A 55 -0.17 -1.57 5.95
N ALA A 56 -0.64 -0.53 5.26
CA ALA A 56 -1.21 -0.63 3.94
C ALA A 56 -0.82 0.59 3.11
N GLN A 57 -0.60 0.39 1.81
CA GLN A 57 -0.27 1.46 0.86
C GLN A 57 -0.86 1.14 -0.52
N ILE A 58 -1.18 2.19 -1.27
CA ILE A 58 -1.61 2.06 -2.66
C ILE A 58 -0.43 2.40 -3.57
N ASN A 59 -0.13 1.51 -4.52
CA ASN A 59 0.85 1.73 -5.58
C ASN A 59 0.16 1.54 -6.93
N GLY A 60 -0.27 2.65 -7.54
CA GLY A 60 -1.06 2.62 -8.76
C GLY A 60 -2.43 1.96 -8.54
N LEU A 61 -2.65 0.79 -9.16
CA LEU A 61 -3.87 0.00 -9.03
C LEU A 61 -3.76 -1.14 -8.02
N ASP A 62 -2.63 -1.24 -7.32
CA ASP A 62 -2.38 -2.29 -6.33
C ASP A 62 -2.45 -1.74 -4.91
N LEU A 63 -3.16 -2.45 -4.04
CA LEU A 63 -3.11 -2.30 -2.60
C LEU A 63 -2.07 -3.30 -2.06
N ILE A 64 -1.07 -2.78 -1.36
CA ILE A 64 -0.05 -3.57 -0.69
C ILE A 64 -0.35 -3.53 0.80
N MET A 65 -0.54 -4.69 1.43
CA MET A 65 -0.79 -4.81 2.87
C MET A 65 0.30 -5.66 3.52
N GLN A 66 0.80 -5.23 4.67
CA GLN A 66 1.73 -6.01 5.48
C GLN A 66 1.05 -6.48 6.74
N THR A 67 1.23 -7.75 7.08
CA THR A 67 0.60 -8.40 8.23
C THR A 67 1.63 -8.78 9.30
N VAL A 68 1.16 -8.93 10.54
CA VAL A 68 2.00 -9.22 11.73
C VAL A 68 2.76 -10.54 11.67
N ASP A 69 2.29 -11.48 10.87
CA ASP A 69 2.94 -12.76 10.60
C ASP A 69 4.11 -12.64 9.60
N GLY A 70 4.41 -11.42 9.13
CA GLY A 70 5.53 -11.13 8.23
C GLY A 70 5.21 -11.31 6.74
N TYR A 71 3.95 -11.61 6.39
CA TYR A 71 3.54 -11.68 5.00
C TYR A 71 3.20 -10.30 4.43
N GLU A 72 3.42 -10.16 3.12
CA GLU A 72 2.96 -9.03 2.34
C GLU A 72 1.98 -9.52 1.28
N TRP A 73 0.87 -8.79 1.13
CA TRP A 73 -0.20 -9.10 0.20
C TRP A 73 -0.32 -7.98 -0.82
N THR A 74 -0.25 -8.32 -2.10
CA THR A 74 -0.61 -7.42 -3.19
C THR A 74 -2.03 -7.75 -3.65
N ILE A 75 -2.89 -6.75 -3.72
CA ILE A 75 -4.27 -6.89 -4.16
C ILE A 75 -4.52 -5.89 -5.28
N GLN A 76 -4.92 -6.39 -6.45
CA GLN A 76 -5.31 -5.54 -7.56
C GLN A 76 -6.68 -4.93 -7.26
N ILE A 77 -6.74 -3.61 -7.05
CA ILE A 77 -7.93 -2.90 -6.54
C ILE A 77 -9.15 -3.10 -7.45
N PRO A 78 -9.07 -2.97 -8.79
CA PRO A 78 -10.22 -3.14 -9.68
C PRO A 78 -10.83 -4.54 -9.68
N THR A 79 -10.00 -5.59 -9.63
CA THR A 79 -10.45 -6.99 -9.78
C THR A 79 -10.61 -7.69 -8.44
N GLY A 80 -9.95 -7.20 -7.39
CA GLY A 80 -9.85 -7.87 -6.09
C GLY A 80 -8.92 -9.09 -6.09
N ALA A 81 -8.21 -9.36 -7.19
CA ALA A 81 -7.27 -10.47 -7.29
C ALA A 81 -6.13 -10.30 -6.27
N ARG A 82 -5.81 -11.36 -5.53
CA ARG A 82 -4.85 -11.32 -4.41
C ARG A 82 -3.64 -12.20 -4.70
N ARG A 83 -2.46 -11.70 -4.40
CA ARG A 83 -1.20 -12.45 -4.45
C ARG A 83 -0.42 -12.22 -3.17
N ARG A 84 -0.02 -13.31 -2.52
CA ARG A 84 0.94 -13.27 -1.41
C ARG A 84 2.34 -13.11 -1.97
N LEU A 85 3.06 -12.07 -1.58
CA LEU A 85 4.48 -11.93 -1.84
C LEU A 85 5.27 -12.74 -0.80
N ALA A 86 6.40 -13.31 -1.22
CA ALA A 86 7.26 -14.06 -0.31
C ALA A 86 7.67 -13.18 0.88
N THR A 87 7.71 -13.78 2.07
CA THR A 87 7.98 -13.12 3.36
C THR A 87 9.16 -12.16 3.21
N ARG A 88 8.97 -10.89 3.58
CA ARG A 88 10.09 -9.95 3.64
C ARG A 88 11.00 -10.46 4.75
N THR A 89 12.12 -11.10 4.40
CA THR A 89 13.14 -11.47 5.38
C THR A 89 13.42 -10.21 6.19
N PRO A 90 13.15 -10.19 7.51
CA PRO A 90 13.35 -8.98 8.29
C PRO A 90 14.82 -8.62 8.12
N SER A 91 15.09 -7.49 7.44
CA SER A 91 16.44 -6.95 7.42
C SER A 91 16.77 -6.69 8.88
N LYS A 92 17.74 -7.43 9.43
CA LYS A 92 18.32 -7.14 10.73
C LYS A 92 18.86 -5.71 10.67
N GLN A 93 18.01 -4.72 10.93
CA GLN A 93 18.43 -3.35 11.15
C GLN A 93 19.20 -3.43 12.47
N LYS A 94 20.53 -3.59 12.34
CA LYS A 94 21.44 -3.53 13.47
C LYS A 94 21.29 -2.12 14.04
N PHE A 95 20.51 -1.98 15.10
CA PHE A 95 20.60 -0.81 15.96
C PHE A 95 22.03 -0.83 16.52
N ARG A 96 22.88 0.02 15.96
CA ARG A 96 24.17 0.35 16.56
C ARG A 96 23.86 1.37 17.63
N PHE A 97 23.90 0.95 18.90
CA PHE A 97 24.02 1.88 20.00
C PHE A 97 25.44 2.46 19.92
N ILE A 98 25.52 3.78 19.76
CA ILE A 98 26.74 4.58 19.91
C ILE A 98 26.93 4.95 21.38
#